data_AF-A0A836V499-F1
#
_entry.id   AF-A0A836V499-F1
#
_cell.length_a   1.000
_cell.length_b   1.000
_cell.length_c   1.000
_cell.angle_alpha   90.00
_cell.angle_beta   90.00
_cell.angle_gamma   90.00
#
_symmetry.space_group_name_H-M   'P 1'
#
loop_
_entity.id
_entity.type
_entity.pdbx_description
1 polymer ?
#
loop_
_entity_poly.entity_id
_entity_poly.type
_entity_poly.pdbx_seq_one_letter_code
_entity_poly.pdbx_strand_id
1 'polypeptide(L)'
;MSKDDLAEQLGYAQSLGMPVGQVLVASGFLTKQEMLAAIQAQSLLLSGKITQDAAIKIIRDIVDEGSSLQAALATAGVGPEVTQSQDRLGELLVASELLSEENLAEALIASAELSSPLGHSLVKMQIIRPDLVVAALTVQKQLRQREISYEEALGRLKSAMKFRQFYPAD
;
A
#
# COMPACT_ATOMS: atom_id res chain seq x y z
N MET A 1 14.87 3.66 -19.24
CA MET A 1 13.83 2.96 -20.03
C MET A 1 13.43 3.82 -21.21
N SER A 2 13.48 3.30 -22.44
CA SER A 2 13.00 4.03 -23.61
C SER A 2 11.45 4.05 -23.64
N LYS A 3 10.85 5.02 -24.33
CA LYS A 3 9.38 5.03 -24.52
C LYS A 3 8.90 3.79 -25.26
N ASP A 4 9.73 3.25 -26.14
CA ASP A 4 9.43 2.08 -26.94
C ASP A 4 9.48 0.81 -26.09
N ASP A 5 10.47 0.70 -25.18
CA ASP A 5 10.57 -0.41 -24.22
C ASP A 5 9.32 -0.45 -23.33
N LEU A 6 8.89 0.71 -22.82
CA LEU A 6 7.69 0.79 -21.98
C LEU A 6 6.43 0.39 -22.74
N ALA A 7 6.27 0.85 -23.98
CA ALA A 7 5.12 0.52 -24.82
C ALA A 7 5.08 -0.97 -25.16
N GLU A 8 6.23 -1.59 -25.42
CA GLU A 8 6.36 -3.03 -25.66
C GLU A 8 5.96 -3.83 -24.42
N GLN A 9 6.48 -3.47 -23.23
CA GLN A 9 6.11 -4.14 -21.98
C GLN A 9 4.62 -3.97 -21.64
N LEU A 10 4.03 -2.81 -21.95
CA LEU A 10 2.58 -2.57 -21.81
C LEU A 10 1.77 -3.47 -22.73
N GLY A 11 2.17 -3.60 -24.00
CA GLY A 11 1.53 -4.50 -24.96
C GLY A 11 1.64 -5.97 -24.52
N TYR A 12 2.81 -6.36 -24.02
CA TYR A 12 3.05 -7.70 -23.50
C TYR A 12 2.18 -8.01 -22.27
N ALA A 13 2.15 -7.09 -21.28
CA ALA A 13 1.31 -7.21 -20.08
C ALA A 13 -0.18 -7.36 -20.44
N GLN A 14 -0.68 -6.54 -21.37
CA GLN A 14 -2.06 -6.62 -21.85
C GLN A 14 -2.35 -7.95 -22.54
N SER A 15 -1.45 -8.44 -23.40
CA SER A 15 -1.65 -9.71 -24.12
C SER A 15 -1.72 -10.93 -23.20
N LEU A 16 -1.03 -10.88 -22.06
CA LEU A 16 -0.98 -11.96 -21.06
C LEU A 16 -2.00 -11.80 -19.93
N GLY A 17 -2.76 -10.68 -19.92
CA GLY A 17 -3.66 -10.34 -18.82
C GLY A 17 -2.92 -10.12 -17.49
N MET A 18 -1.63 -9.75 -17.54
CA MET A 18 -0.79 -9.55 -16.37
C MET A 18 -0.79 -8.07 -15.94
N PRO A 19 -0.69 -7.78 -14.63
CA PRO A 19 -0.54 -6.41 -14.17
C PRO A 19 0.77 -5.78 -14.65
N VAL A 20 0.70 -4.55 -15.16
CA VAL A 20 1.85 -3.85 -15.74
C VAL A 20 3.02 -3.74 -14.74
N GLY A 21 2.73 -3.47 -13.46
CA GLY A 21 3.77 -3.43 -12.43
C GLY A 21 4.54 -4.74 -12.29
N GLN A 22 3.86 -5.89 -12.43
CA GLN A 22 4.49 -7.21 -12.36
C GLN A 22 5.43 -7.44 -13.54
N VAL A 23 5.00 -7.08 -14.76
CA VAL A 23 5.82 -7.20 -15.96
C VAL A 23 7.05 -6.30 -15.88
N LEU A 24 6.89 -5.07 -15.37
CA LEU A 24 8.01 -4.14 -15.21
C LEU A 24 9.04 -4.62 -14.17
N VAL A 25 8.61 -5.24 -13.07
CA VAL A 25 9.55 -5.84 -12.10
C VAL A 25 10.20 -7.09 -12.66
N ALA A 26 9.43 -7.99 -13.28
CA ALA A 26 9.95 -9.25 -13.84
C ALA A 26 10.96 -9.01 -14.98
N SER A 27 10.75 -7.96 -15.77
CA SER A 27 11.65 -7.55 -16.84
C SER A 27 12.84 -6.71 -16.34
N GLY A 28 12.95 -6.49 -15.03
CA GLY A 28 14.06 -5.75 -14.41
C GLY A 28 14.03 -4.23 -14.61
N PHE A 29 12.90 -3.68 -15.08
CA PHE A 29 12.74 -2.24 -15.28
C PHE A 29 12.37 -1.49 -14.00
N LEU A 30 11.84 -2.20 -12.99
CA LEU A 30 11.56 -1.67 -11.66
C LEU A 30 12.08 -2.61 -10.58
N THR A 31 12.68 -2.02 -9.55
CA THR A 31 12.93 -2.66 -8.27
C THR A 31 11.66 -2.70 -7.42
N LYS A 32 11.64 -3.55 -6.39
CA LYS A 32 10.56 -3.57 -5.39
C LYS A 32 10.36 -2.21 -4.71
N GLN A 33 11.44 -1.48 -4.45
CA GLN A 33 11.39 -0.17 -3.80
C GLN A 33 10.73 0.88 -4.71
N GLU A 34 11.10 0.90 -6.00
CA GLU A 34 10.47 1.78 -6.99
C GLU A 34 8.99 1.43 -7.21
N MET A 35 8.66 0.14 -7.18
CA MET A 35 7.26 -0.31 -7.26
C MET A 35 6.43 0.18 -6.06
N LEU A 36 6.96 0.07 -4.84
CA LEU A 36 6.30 0.59 -3.63
C LEU A 36 6.11 2.09 -3.69
N ALA A 37 7.12 2.82 -4.15
CA ALA A 37 7.04 4.25 -4.36
C ALA A 37 5.94 4.63 -5.37
N ALA A 38 5.86 3.91 -6.49
CA ALA A 38 4.82 4.11 -7.49
C ALA A 38 3.42 3.84 -6.91
N ILE A 39 3.24 2.76 -6.14
CA ILE A 39 1.98 2.44 -5.45
C ILE A 39 1.59 3.58 -4.49
N GLN A 40 2.54 4.10 -3.71
CA GLN A 40 2.29 5.18 -2.77
C GLN A 40 1.89 6.47 -3.50
N ALA A 41 2.64 6.87 -4.53
CA ALA A 41 2.33 8.05 -5.34
C ALA A 41 0.95 7.93 -6.01
N GLN A 42 0.64 6.76 -6.58
CA GLN A 42 -0.66 6.49 -7.18
C GLN A 42 -1.80 6.58 -6.15
N SER A 43 -1.59 6.05 -4.95
CA SER A 43 -2.58 6.12 -3.87
C SER A 43 -2.84 7.57 -3.44
N LEU A 44 -1.79 8.38 -3.32
CA LEU A 44 -1.92 9.81 -3.00
C LEU A 44 -2.66 10.57 -4.11
N LEU A 45 -2.34 10.30 -5.37
CA LEU A 45 -3.01 10.89 -6.53
C LEU A 45 -4.50 10.55 -6.56
N LEU A 46 -4.86 9.27 -6.38
CA LEU A 46 -6.25 8.80 -6.36
C LEU A 46 -7.05 9.39 -5.19
N SER A 47 -6.40 9.67 -4.06
CA SER A 47 -7.02 10.37 -2.93
C SER A 47 -7.10 11.89 -3.10
N GLY A 48 -6.63 12.44 -4.23
CA GLY A 48 -6.61 13.89 -4.50
C GLY A 48 -5.60 14.67 -3.66
N LYS A 49 -4.69 13.97 -2.97
CA LYS A 49 -3.70 14.57 -2.07
C LYS A 49 -2.49 15.16 -2.80
N ILE A 50 -2.24 14.72 -4.03
CA ILE A 50 -1.18 15.24 -4.91
C ILE A 50 -1.72 15.40 -6.32
N THR A 51 -1.08 16.25 -7.12
CA THR A 51 -1.39 16.42 -8.54
C THR A 51 -0.69 15.37 -9.40
N GLN A 52 -1.12 15.23 -10.66
CA GLN A 52 -0.45 14.36 -11.62
C GLN A 52 1.01 14.77 -11.84
N ASP A 53 1.30 16.07 -11.92
CA ASP A 53 2.67 16.57 -12.07
C ASP A 53 3.55 16.23 -10.87
N ALA A 54 3.00 16.34 -9.65
CA ALA A 54 3.70 15.93 -8.44
C ALA A 54 3.96 14.42 -8.43
N ALA A 55 2.98 13.60 -8.84
CA ALA A 55 3.17 12.15 -8.95
C ALA A 55 4.28 11.78 -9.96
N ILE A 56 4.30 12.43 -11.13
CA ILE A 56 5.35 12.22 -12.13
C ILE A 56 6.72 12.61 -11.58
N LYS A 57 6.81 13.74 -10.88
CA LYS A 57 8.04 14.20 -10.24
C LYS A 57 8.56 13.19 -9.21
N ILE A 58 7.69 12.75 -8.29
CA ILE A 58 8.06 11.77 -7.26
C ILE A 58 8.64 10.50 -7.88
N ILE A 59 7.97 9.97 -8.92
CA ILE A 59 8.44 8.74 -9.57
C ILE A 59 9.79 8.95 -10.28
N ARG A 60 9.98 10.09 -10.95
CA ARG A 60 11.27 10.42 -11.59
C ARG A 60 12.40 10.56 -10.60
N ASP A 61 12.19 11.32 -9.52
CA ASP A 61 13.22 11.55 -8.50
C ASP A 61 13.69 10.20 -7.89
N ILE A 62 12.80 9.21 -7.80
CA ILE A 62 13.12 7.88 -7.24
C ILE A 62 13.82 7.00 -8.27
N VAL A 63 13.32 6.94 -9.51
CA VAL A 63 13.82 6.03 -10.55
C VAL A 63 15.10 6.57 -11.22
N ASP A 64 15.14 7.87 -11.53
CA ASP A 64 16.24 8.48 -12.27
C ASP A 64 17.36 9.00 -11.34
N GLU A 65 17.00 9.53 -10.17
CA GLU A 65 17.96 10.13 -9.23
C GLU A 65 18.29 9.24 -8.03
N GLY A 66 17.61 8.09 -7.88
CA GLY A 66 17.80 7.17 -6.76
C GLY A 66 17.40 7.76 -5.40
N SER A 67 16.54 8.78 -5.40
CA SER A 67 16.09 9.43 -4.16
C SER A 67 15.24 8.50 -3.32
N SER A 68 15.31 8.64 -1.99
CA SER A 68 14.34 8.00 -1.10
C SER A 68 12.92 8.54 -1.36
N LEU A 69 11.91 7.71 -1.09
CA LEU A 69 10.51 8.12 -1.22
C LEU A 69 10.20 9.38 -0.38
N GLN A 70 10.71 9.47 0.85
CA GLN A 70 10.51 10.68 1.68
C GLN A 70 11.13 11.92 1.04
N ALA A 71 12.34 11.82 0.46
CA ALA A 71 12.99 12.93 -0.19
C ALA A 71 12.21 13.38 -1.44
N ALA A 72 11.78 12.45 -2.28
CA ALA A 72 11.00 12.74 -3.48
C ALA A 72 9.64 13.39 -3.14
N LEU A 73 8.96 12.91 -2.09
CA LEU A 73 7.72 13.51 -1.58
C LEU A 73 7.95 14.95 -1.11
N ALA A 74 8.99 15.19 -0.32
CA ALA A 74 9.34 16.52 0.16
C ALA A 74 9.65 17.48 -1.01
N THR A 75 10.42 17.03 -2.00
CA THR A 75 10.77 17.81 -3.19
C THR A 75 9.55 18.11 -4.08
N ALA A 76 8.52 17.25 -4.05
CA ALA A 76 7.23 17.48 -4.69
C ALA A 76 6.26 18.36 -3.86
N GLY A 77 6.70 18.87 -2.70
CA GLY A 77 5.88 19.71 -1.83
C GLY A 77 4.88 18.93 -0.97
N VAL A 78 5.07 17.62 -0.84
CA VAL A 78 4.19 16.72 -0.09
C VAL A 78 4.76 16.54 1.32
N GLY A 79 4.14 17.21 2.29
CA GLY A 79 4.52 17.06 3.70
C GLY A 79 4.12 15.70 4.28
N PRO A 80 4.75 15.28 5.40
CA PRO A 80 4.45 14.01 6.07
C PRO A 80 2.97 13.88 6.47
N GLU A 81 2.34 14.99 6.86
CA GLU A 81 0.90 15.12 7.17
C GLU A 81 -0.01 14.56 6.04
N VAL A 82 0.41 14.76 4.79
CA VAL A 82 -0.36 14.36 3.60
C VAL A 82 -0.19 12.86 3.33
N THR A 83 0.99 12.34 3.63
CA THR A 83 1.36 10.95 3.37
C THR A 83 0.72 9.98 4.36
N GLN A 84 0.51 10.43 5.60
CA GLN A 84 -0.13 9.64 6.65
C GLN A 84 -1.65 9.74 6.51
N SER A 85 -2.28 8.66 6.08
CA SER A 85 -3.73 8.52 6.03
C SER A 85 -4.17 7.59 7.15
N GLN A 86 -4.62 8.20 8.25
CA GLN A 86 -5.11 7.51 9.44
C GLN A 86 -6.28 6.55 9.17
N ASP A 87 -6.87 6.60 7.97
CA ASP A 87 -7.99 5.77 7.53
C ASP A 87 -7.61 4.64 6.55
N ARG A 88 -6.32 4.49 6.17
CA ARG A 88 -5.88 3.40 5.30
C ARG A 88 -5.69 2.11 6.10
N LEU A 89 -6.12 0.99 5.50
CA LEU A 89 -6.11 -0.33 6.15
C LEU A 89 -4.70 -0.72 6.61
N GLY A 90 -3.70 -0.60 5.72
CA GLY A 90 -2.31 -0.93 6.04
C GLY A 90 -1.77 -0.09 7.19
N GLU A 91 -2.00 1.23 7.17
CA GLU A 91 -1.53 2.14 8.21
C GLU A 91 -2.22 1.87 9.56
N LEU A 92 -3.53 1.60 9.57
CA LEU A 92 -4.26 1.20 10.77
C LEU A 92 -3.72 -0.12 11.37
N LEU A 93 -3.40 -1.09 10.52
CA LEU A 93 -2.84 -2.37 10.96
C LEU A 93 -1.43 -2.22 11.52
N VAL A 94 -0.60 -1.37 10.91
CA VAL A 94 0.75 -1.04 11.43
C VAL A 94 0.66 -0.29 12.75
N ALA A 95 -0.16 0.77 12.81
CA ALA A 95 -0.34 1.57 14.03
C ALA A 95 -0.97 0.79 15.20
N SER A 96 -1.72 -0.27 14.90
CA SER A 96 -2.27 -1.19 15.91
C SER A 96 -1.32 -2.34 16.27
N GLU A 97 -0.10 -2.35 15.73
CA GLU A 97 0.92 -3.41 15.94
C GLU A 97 0.46 -4.80 15.44
N LEU A 98 -0.54 -4.85 14.57
CA LEU A 98 -1.04 -6.06 13.92
C LEU A 98 -0.23 -6.45 12.67
N LEU A 99 0.58 -5.52 12.16
CA LEU A 99 1.35 -5.67 10.94
C LEU A 99 2.67 -4.91 11.07
N SER A 100 3.78 -5.49 10.62
CA SER A 100 5.04 -4.74 10.49
C SER A 100 5.07 -3.96 9.18
N GLU A 101 5.86 -2.88 9.12
CA GLU A 101 6.05 -2.11 7.87
C GLU A 101 6.60 -2.98 6.74
N GLU A 102 7.50 -3.91 7.04
CA GLU A 102 8.07 -4.87 6.08
C GLU A 102 6.99 -5.80 5.50
N ASN A 103 6.14 -6.37 6.36
CA ASN A 103 5.06 -7.24 5.92
C ASN A 103 3.99 -6.47 5.13
N LEU A 104 3.74 -5.20 5.48
CA LEU A 104 2.86 -4.33 4.70
C LEU A 104 3.45 -4.08 3.30
N ALA A 105 4.74 -3.80 3.21
CA ALA A 105 5.42 -3.57 1.94
C ALA A 105 5.31 -4.78 1.00
N GLU A 106 5.65 -5.98 1.49
CA GLU A 106 5.52 -7.21 0.69
C GLU A 106 4.05 -7.49 0.30
N ALA A 107 3.10 -7.26 1.21
CA ALA A 107 1.68 -7.45 0.91
C ALA A 107 1.13 -6.44 -0.11
N LEU A 108 1.63 -5.20 -0.13
CA LEU A 108 1.26 -4.19 -1.13
C LEU A 108 1.78 -4.56 -2.52
N ILE A 109 3.01 -5.05 -2.61
CA ILE A 109 3.57 -5.57 -3.86
C ILE A 109 2.72 -6.74 -4.36
N ALA A 110 2.48 -7.75 -3.52
CA ALA A 110 1.68 -8.92 -3.88
C ALA A 110 0.24 -8.53 -4.29
N SER A 111 -0.35 -7.57 -3.60
CA SER A 111 -1.67 -7.00 -3.92
C SER A 111 -1.71 -6.38 -5.30
N ALA A 112 -0.69 -5.59 -5.66
CA ALA A 112 -0.55 -4.98 -6.97
C ALA A 112 -0.27 -6.01 -8.08
N GLU A 113 0.61 -6.99 -7.81
CA GLU A 113 0.95 -8.07 -8.76
C GLU A 113 -0.22 -9.00 -9.06
N LEU A 114 -1.10 -9.25 -8.08
CA LEU A 114 -2.24 -10.15 -8.24
C LEU A 114 -3.54 -9.40 -8.55
N SER A 115 -3.49 -8.07 -8.71
CA SER A 115 -4.68 -7.21 -8.82
C SER A 115 -5.75 -7.53 -7.77
N SER A 116 -5.30 -7.85 -6.54
CA SER A 116 -6.16 -8.29 -5.45
C SER A 116 -6.18 -7.26 -4.33
N PRO A 117 -7.26 -7.15 -3.54
CA PRO A 117 -7.29 -6.23 -2.40
C PRO A 117 -6.18 -6.56 -1.37
N LEU A 118 -5.60 -5.54 -0.75
CA LEU A 118 -4.56 -5.71 0.28
C LEU A 118 -4.96 -6.72 1.37
N GLY A 119 -6.19 -6.64 1.87
CA GLY A 119 -6.72 -7.58 2.86
C GLY A 119 -6.69 -9.05 2.41
N HIS A 120 -6.95 -9.31 1.12
CA HIS A 120 -6.86 -10.67 0.57
C HIS A 120 -5.41 -11.15 0.52
N SER A 121 -4.47 -10.29 0.11
CA SER A 121 -3.03 -10.61 0.07
C SER A 121 -2.49 -10.91 1.46
N LEU A 122 -2.84 -10.10 2.47
CA LEU A 122 -2.46 -10.31 3.86
C LEU A 122 -2.90 -11.68 4.41
N VAL A 123 -4.12 -12.12 4.06
CA VAL A 123 -4.64 -13.44 4.45
C VAL A 123 -3.94 -14.57 3.70
N LYS A 124 -3.80 -14.43 2.38
CA LYS A 124 -3.17 -15.45 1.53
C LYS A 124 -1.72 -15.70 1.92
N MET A 125 -1.00 -14.64 2.30
CA MET A 125 0.38 -14.70 2.79
C MET A 125 0.47 -15.19 4.25
N GLN A 126 -0.65 -15.49 4.90
CA GLN A 126 -0.74 -15.91 6.30
C GLN A 126 -0.15 -14.91 7.30
N ILE A 127 -0.06 -13.63 6.93
CA ILE A 127 0.44 -12.55 7.78
C ILE A 127 -0.61 -12.16 8.81
N ILE A 128 -1.87 -12.05 8.36
CA ILE A 128 -3.02 -11.71 9.22
C ILE A 128 -4.13 -12.72 8.98
N ARG A 129 -4.82 -13.11 10.04
CA ARG A 129 -5.96 -14.03 9.96
C ARG A 129 -7.18 -13.38 9.28
N PRO A 130 -8.05 -14.17 8.62
CA PRO A 130 -9.25 -13.65 7.96
C PRO A 130 -10.18 -12.85 8.87
N ASP A 131 -10.38 -13.33 10.11
CA ASP A 131 -11.24 -12.69 11.11
C ASP A 131 -10.75 -11.28 11.49
N LEU A 132 -9.43 -11.12 11.66
CA LEU A 132 -8.83 -9.83 11.97
C LEU A 132 -8.90 -8.85 10.80
N VAL A 133 -8.76 -9.32 9.55
CA VAL A 133 -8.94 -8.46 8.36
C VAL A 133 -10.39 -7.95 8.28
N VAL A 134 -11.38 -8.81 8.54
CA VAL A 134 -12.79 -8.39 8.58
C VAL A 134 -13.03 -7.35 9.66
N ALA A 135 -12.54 -7.59 10.89
CA ALA A 135 -12.64 -6.62 11.98
C ALA A 135 -11.97 -5.28 11.63
N ALA A 136 -10.78 -5.32 11.01
CA ALA A 136 -10.06 -4.14 10.57
C ALA A 136 -10.81 -3.34 9.51
N LEU A 137 -11.43 -4.00 8.53
CA LEU A 137 -12.27 -3.36 7.53
C LEU A 137 -13.52 -2.72 8.14
N THR A 138 -14.14 -3.36 9.14
CA THR A 138 -15.27 -2.79 9.88
C THR A 138 -14.84 -1.52 10.61
N VAL A 139 -13.76 -1.57 11.40
CA VAL A 139 -13.22 -0.41 12.13
C VAL A 139 -12.85 0.71 11.15
N GLN A 140 -12.18 0.40 10.04
CA GLN A 140 -11.82 1.36 9.01
C GLN A 140 -13.04 2.04 8.40
N LYS A 141 -14.12 1.29 8.13
CA LYS A 141 -15.37 1.84 7.60
C LYS A 141 -15.98 2.83 8.59
N GLN A 142 -16.08 2.47 9.88
CA GLN A 142 -16.61 3.34 10.93
C GLN A 142 -15.78 4.61 11.10
N LEU A 143 -14.45 4.50 11.04
CA LEU A 143 -13.54 5.64 11.08
C LEU A 143 -13.77 6.59 9.90
N ARG A 144 -13.89 6.05 8.68
CA ARG A 144 -14.19 6.86 7.47
C ARG A 144 -15.56 7.53 7.54
N GLN A 145 -16.52 6.88 8.18
CA GLN A 145 -17.86 7.43 8.45
C GLN A 145 -17.88 8.41 9.64
N ARG A 146 -16.75 8.63 10.31
CA ARG A 146 -16.60 9.47 11.51
C ARG A 146 -17.48 9.00 12.68
N GLU A 147 -17.81 7.71 12.72
CA GLU A 147 -18.59 7.10 13.81
C GLU A 147 -17.72 6.85 15.06
N ILE A 148 -16.41 6.67 14.86
CA ILE A 148 -15.42 6.43 15.91
C ILE A 148 -14.18 7.30 15.69
N SER A 149 -13.45 7.59 16.77
CA SER A 149 -12.18 8.31 16.69
C SER A 149 -11.03 7.39 16.23
N TYR A 150 -9.92 7.98 15.78
CA TYR A 150 -8.71 7.22 15.46
C TYR A 150 -8.16 6.45 16.67
N GLU A 151 -8.16 7.06 17.85
CA GLU A 151 -7.74 6.41 19.10
C GLU A 151 -8.63 5.20 19.43
N GLU A 152 -9.96 5.36 19.27
CA GLU A 152 -10.90 4.27 19.48
C GLU A 152 -10.71 3.14 18.46
N ALA A 153 -10.43 3.47 17.19
CA ALA A 153 -10.09 2.50 16.17
C ALA A 153 -8.87 1.65 16.57
N LEU A 154 -7.78 2.29 17.00
CA LEU A 154 -6.58 1.57 17.46
C LEU A 154 -6.87 0.69 18.69
N GLY A 155 -7.65 1.21 19.64
CA GLY A 155 -8.07 0.45 20.83
C GLY A 155 -8.87 -0.81 20.47
N ARG A 156 -9.81 -0.72 19.54
CA ARG A 156 -10.62 -1.85 19.05
C ARG A 156 -9.76 -2.90 18.36
N LEU A 157 -8.83 -2.49 17.50
CA LEU A 157 -7.93 -3.42 16.79
C LEU A 157 -6.98 -4.15 17.74
N LYS A 158 -6.37 -3.43 18.69
CA LYS A 158 -5.50 -4.02 19.72
C LYS A 158 -6.27 -5.01 20.61
N SER A 159 -7.53 -4.70 20.92
CA SER A 159 -8.38 -5.59 21.73
C SER A 159 -8.77 -6.86 20.98
N ALA A 160 -9.06 -6.76 19.68
CA ALA A 160 -9.33 -7.93 18.83
C ALA A 160 -8.14 -8.90 18.77
N MET A 161 -6.91 -8.41 18.90
CA MET A 161 -5.71 -9.24 19.05
C MET A 161 -5.70 -9.98 20.40
N LYS A 162 -5.87 -9.23 21.50
CA LYS A 162 -5.76 -9.74 22.88
C LYS A 162 -6.83 -10.78 23.21
N PHE A 163 -8.04 -10.60 22.70
CA PHE A 163 -9.17 -11.52 22.97
C PHE A 163 -8.83 -12.98 22.61
N ARG A 164 -7.93 -13.20 21.64
CA ARG A 164 -7.50 -14.54 21.22
C ARG A 164 -6.17 -15.01 21.82
N GLN A 165 -5.37 -14.12 22.41
CA GLN A 165 -4.21 -14.54 23.22
C GLN A 165 -4.66 -15.26 24.50
N PHE A 166 -5.87 -14.95 24.97
CA PHE A 166 -6.50 -15.62 26.13
C PHE A 166 -7.40 -16.80 25.76
N TYR A 167 -7.89 -16.88 24.52
CA TYR A 167 -8.70 -18.01 24.01
C TYR A 167 -8.22 -18.39 22.60
N PRO A 168 -7.29 -19.36 22.45
CA PRO A 168 -7.00 -19.92 21.14
C PRO A 168 -8.28 -20.55 20.58
N ALA A 169 -8.50 -20.41 19.27
CA ALA A 169 -9.59 -21.14 18.62
C ALA A 169 -9.10 -22.57 18.40
N ASP A 170 -9.89 -23.52 18.89
CA ASP A 170 -9.68 -24.97 18.73
C ASP A 170 -9.56 -25.40 17.26
#